data_AF-F2VGE7-F1
#
_entry.id   AF-F2VGE7-F1
#
_cell.length_a   1.000
_cell.length_b   1.000
_cell.length_c   1.000
_cell.angle_alpha   90.00
_cell.angle_beta   90.00
_cell.angle_gamma   90.00
#
_symmetry.space_group_name_H-M   'P 1'
#
loop_
_entity.id
_entity.type
_entity.pdbx_description
1 polymer ?
#
loop_
_entity_poly.entity_id
_entity_poly.type
_entity_poly.pdbx_seq_one_letter_code
_entity_poly.pdbx_strand_id
1 'polypeptide(L)' 'EVELLDLLGAKEIGVRAWDETFNTQPEKLIWNVM' A
#
# COMPACT_ATOMS: atom_id res chain seq x y z
N GLU A 1 4.06 -5.31 -15.40
CA GLU A 1 4.82 -4.09 -15.70
C GLU A 1 3.82 -2.93 -15.68
N VAL A 2 4.19 -1.78 -15.10
CA VAL A 2 3.30 -0.61 -15.04
C VAL A 2 3.80 0.39 -16.07
N GLU A 3 2.90 0.93 -16.88
CA GLU A 3 3.24 1.92 -17.90
C GLU A 3 3.75 3.22 -17.26
N LEU A 4 4.83 3.77 -17.81
CA LEU A 4 5.44 4.98 -17.26
C LEU A 4 4.47 6.16 -17.25
N LEU A 5 3.62 6.27 -18.28
CA LEU A 5 2.66 7.36 -18.40
C LEU A 5 1.58 7.29 -17.29
N ASP A 6 1.19 6.08 -16.89
CA ASP A 6 0.24 5.87 -15.80
C ASP A 6 0.86 6.27 -14.45
N LEU A 7 2.15 5.99 -14.26
CA LEU A 7 2.87 6.42 -13.06
C LEU A 7 3.03 7.95 -12.99
N LEU A 8 3.32 8.60 -14.12
CA LEU A 8 3.43 10.07 -14.19
C LEU A 8 2.09 10.77 -13.98
N GLY A 9 0.98 10.12 -14.35
CA GLY A 9 -0.38 10.62 -14.12
C GLY A 9 -0.95 10.31 -12.72
N ALA A 10 -0.30 9.44 -11.95
CA ALA A 10 -0.79 9.02 -10.64
C ALA A 10 -0.61 10.13 -9.59
N LYS A 11 -1.65 10.34 -8.78
CA LYS A 11 -1.60 11.30 -7.67
C LYS A 11 -0.84 10.76 -6.47
N GLU A 12 -0.95 9.46 -6.24
CA GLU A 12 -0.40 8.77 -5.08
C GLU A 12 -0.03 7.32 -5.45
N ILE A 13 0.92 6.74 -4.73
CA ILE A 13 1.36 5.36 -4.89
C ILE A 13 1.24 4.67 -3.53
N GLY A 14 0.38 3.65 -3.47
CA GLY A 14 0.24 2.79 -2.30
C GLY A 14 0.88 1.43 -2.54
N VAL A 15 1.61 0.92 -1.55
CA VAL A 15 2.18 -0.44 -1.58
C VAL A 15 1.78 -1.15 -0.31
N ARG A 16 1.46 -2.44 -0.41
CA ARG A 16 1.22 -3.30 0.75
C ARG A 16 1.91 -4.64 0.56
N ALA A 17 2.44 -5.17 1.66
CA ALA A 17 3.00 -6.51 1.70
C ALA A 17 1.99 -7.53 2.23
N TRP A 18 2.25 -8.80 1.91
CA TRP A 18 1.63 -9.95 2.56
C TRP A 18 2.74 -10.78 3.21
N ASP A 19 2.49 -11.32 4.41
CA ASP A 19 3.36 -12.33 5.01
C ASP A 19 2.99 -13.75 4.54
N GLU A 20 3.78 -14.75 4.95
CA GLU A 20 3.57 -16.17 4.60
C GLU A 20 2.27 -16.74 5.16
N THR A 21 1.71 -16.11 6.20
CA THR A 21 0.46 -16.50 6.85
C THR A 21 -0.76 -15.74 6.31
N PHE A 22 -0.58 -15.00 5.20
CA PHE A 22 -1.61 -14.18 4.57
C PHE A 22 -2.14 -13.03 5.44
N ASN A 23 -1.32 -12.44 6.31
CA ASN A 23 -1.65 -11.12 6.88
C ASN A 23 -1.17 -10.00 5.95
N THR A 24 -1.86 -8.84 5.98
CA THR A 24 -1.48 -7.65 5.20
C THR A 24 -1.52 -6.38 6.04
N GLN A 25 -0.89 -5.32 5.54
CA GLN A 25 -0.88 -4.00 6.17
C GLN A 25 -2.29 -3.36 6.13
N PRO A 26 -2.75 -2.69 7.21
CA PRO A 26 -4.06 -2.06 7.24
C PRO A 26 -4.09 -0.80 6.36
N GLU A 27 -5.23 -0.56 5.71
CA GLU A 27 -5.44 0.63 4.87
C GLU A 27 -5.48 1.92 5.69
N LYS A 28 -5.96 1.83 6.94
CA LYS A 28 -6.06 2.96 7.86
C LYS A 28 -5.08 2.75 8.99
N LEU A 29 -4.43 3.84 9.40
CA LEU A 29 -3.59 3.83 10.59
C LEU A 29 -4.46 3.46 11.81
N ILE A 30 -4.02 2.42 12.52
CA ILE A 30 -4.66 1.99 13.76
C ILE A 30 -3.86 2.63 14.89
N TRP A 31 -4.40 3.68 15.49
CA TRP A 31 -3.78 4.34 16.64
C TRP A 31 -4.26 3.70 17.95
N ASN A 32 -3.35 3.57 18.92
CA ASN A 32 -3.70 3.12 20.26
C ASN A 32 -2.96 3.98 21.31
N VAL A 33 -3.45 3.95 22.56
CA VAL A 33 -3.02 4.85 23.65
C VAL A 33 -1.66 4.45 24.24
N MET A 34 -1.16 3.24 23.95
CA MET A 34 0.09 2.71 24.48
C MET A 34 1.32 3.25 23.75
#